data_AF-A0A2P5KVA0-F1
#
_entry.id   AF-A0A2P5KVA0-F1
#
_cell.length_a   1.000
_cell.length_b   1.000
_cell.length_c   1.000
_cell.angle_alpha   90.00
_cell.angle_beta   90.00
_cell.angle_gamma   90.00
#
_symmetry.space_group_name_H-M   'P 1'
#
loop_
_entity.id
_entity.type
_entity.pdbx_description
1 polymer ?
#
loop_
_entity_poly.entity_id
_entity_poly.type
_entity_poly.pdbx_seq_one_letter_code
_entity_poly.pdbx_strand_id
1 'polypeptide(L)'
;MVDKNDSLLREVDEELRREQLEKLWQKYGTYAFIVAALIVVGVGGTKWLEARRLAAAEKAGAAYQQAVAALATGKSEDAAKALNALSADGPAGYAQLAELQLAGTALKSGNPAEALKIYERLGSDRSSDRLLQGFAKLQAASIRMADADFTEMQNRLNDLIVAESPWRANAGELLGLAAMKAGKTDDARKAFERVMGERNAPQSVIERTRTFMGNLIAGELAKPKPAEGSQTKAPPDKSADLPKPEVPKAADTKPTEPAKKQ
;
A
#
# COMPACT_ATOMS: atom_id res chain seq x y z
N MET A 1 74.49 -38.82 -5.92
CA MET A 1 75.32 -37.82 -6.61
C MET A 1 74.37 -37.05 -7.49
N VAL A 2 74.19 -35.74 -7.24
CA VAL A 2 73.35 -34.90 -8.11
C VAL A 2 74.19 -34.59 -9.35
N ASP A 3 73.71 -34.97 -10.52
CA ASP A 3 74.45 -34.85 -11.78
C ASP A 3 74.59 -33.38 -12.19
N LYS A 4 75.82 -32.96 -12.48
CA LYS A 4 76.14 -31.60 -12.94
C LYS A 4 75.40 -31.20 -14.23
N ASN A 5 74.98 -32.18 -15.03
CA ASN A 5 74.24 -31.95 -16.26
C ASN A 5 72.79 -31.50 -15.99
N ASP A 6 72.15 -31.97 -14.92
CA ASP A 6 70.81 -31.51 -14.52
C ASP A 6 70.85 -30.06 -14.02
N SER A 7 71.94 -29.65 -13.36
CA SER A 7 72.16 -28.26 -12.96
C SER A 7 72.32 -27.36 -14.17
N LEU A 8 73.18 -27.71 -15.13
CA LEU A 8 73.45 -26.90 -16.32
C LEU A 8 72.24 -26.76 -17.24
N LEU A 9 71.47 -27.84 -17.46
CA LEU A 9 70.25 -27.77 -18.26
C LEU A 9 69.18 -26.92 -17.58
N ARG A 10 69.10 -26.97 -16.25
CA ARG A 10 68.18 -26.13 -15.47
C ARG A 10 68.60 -24.66 -15.44
N GLU A 11 69.90 -24.38 -15.36
CA GLU A 11 70.48 -23.03 -15.41
C GLU A 11 70.21 -22.37 -16.77
N VAL A 12 70.42 -23.11 -17.87
CA VAL A 12 70.14 -22.62 -19.23
C VAL A 12 68.64 -22.42 -19.48
N ASP A 13 67.78 -23.32 -19.01
CA ASP A 13 66.33 -23.14 -19.09
C ASP A 13 65.84 -21.95 -18.23
N GLU A 14 66.47 -21.72 -17.07
CA GLU A 14 66.19 -20.58 -16.20
C GLU A 14 66.62 -19.25 -16.84
N GLU A 15 67.77 -19.20 -17.51
CA GLU A 15 68.22 -18.03 -18.26
C GLU A 15 67.30 -17.74 -19.46
N LEU A 16 66.91 -18.77 -20.22
CA LEU A 16 65.99 -18.61 -21.37
C LEU A 16 64.59 -18.18 -20.92
N ARG A 17 64.06 -18.74 -19.82
CA ARG A 17 62.80 -18.26 -19.23
C ARG A 17 62.89 -16.83 -18.74
N ARG A 18 64.01 -16.46 -18.12
CA ARG A 18 64.27 -15.11 -17.62
C ARG A 18 64.29 -14.10 -18.75
N GLU A 19 65.00 -14.38 -19.85
CA GLU A 19 65.00 -13.52 -21.04
C GLU A 19 63.61 -13.39 -21.68
N GLN A 20 62.85 -14.48 -21.76
CA GLN A 20 61.49 -14.45 -22.32
C GLN A 20 60.55 -13.60 -21.47
N LEU A 21 60.61 -13.75 -20.14
CA LEU A 21 59.86 -12.92 -19.19
C LEU A 21 60.28 -11.45 -19.27
N GLU A 22 61.57 -11.18 -19.41
CA GLU A 22 62.11 -9.82 -19.52
C GLU A 22 61.68 -9.13 -20.82
N LYS A 23 61.70 -9.83 -21.96
CA LYS A 23 61.16 -9.34 -23.23
C LYS A 23 59.65 -9.08 -23.16
N LEU A 24 58.91 -9.96 -22.47
CA LEU A 24 57.47 -9.79 -22.27
C LEU A 24 57.17 -8.58 -21.37
N TRP A 25 57.97 -8.38 -20.31
CA TRP A 25 57.87 -7.23 -19.42
C TRP A 25 58.26 -5.92 -20.11
N GLN A 26 59.30 -5.91 -20.94
CA GLN A 26 59.66 -4.71 -21.71
C GLN A 26 58.56 -4.32 -22.72
N LYS A 27 57.85 -5.30 -23.29
CA LYS A 27 56.77 -5.04 -24.26
C LYS A 27 55.43 -4.69 -23.59
N TYR A 28 55.08 -5.35 -22.48
CA TYR A 28 53.77 -5.21 -21.84
C TYR A 28 53.78 -4.55 -20.46
N GLY A 29 54.94 -4.32 -19.86
CA GLY A 29 55.07 -3.75 -18.50
C GLY A 29 54.39 -2.38 -18.39
N THR A 30 54.54 -1.51 -19.40
CA THR A 30 53.84 -0.22 -19.44
C THR A 30 52.32 -0.40 -19.47
N TYR A 31 51.79 -1.35 -20.26
CA TYR A 31 50.36 -1.65 -20.29
C TYR A 31 49.89 -2.22 -18.95
N ALA A 32 50.66 -3.09 -18.32
CA ALA A 32 50.36 -3.62 -16.99
C ALA A 32 50.30 -2.50 -15.93
N PHE A 33 51.23 -1.54 -15.97
CA PHE A 33 51.20 -0.36 -15.11
C PHE A 33 49.99 0.53 -15.37
N ILE A 34 49.63 0.79 -16.64
CA ILE A 34 48.44 1.58 -16.98
C ILE A 34 47.17 0.89 -16.45
N VAL A 35 47.04 -0.43 -16.65
CA VAL A 35 45.89 -1.20 -16.16
C VAL A 35 45.84 -1.15 -14.62
N ALA A 36 46.96 -1.36 -13.94
CA ALA A 36 47.02 -1.26 -12.48
C ALA A 36 46.65 0.14 -11.98
N ALA A 37 47.13 1.20 -12.62
CA ALA A 37 46.79 2.57 -12.29
C ALA A 37 45.29 2.87 -12.49
N LEU A 38 44.70 2.40 -13.59
CA LEU A 38 43.27 2.53 -13.85
C LEU A 38 42.43 1.82 -12.78
N ILE A 39 42.84 0.64 -12.33
CA ILE A 39 42.17 -0.08 -11.23
C ILE A 39 42.26 0.74 -9.94
N VAL A 40 43.44 1.25 -9.58
CA VAL A 40 43.63 2.06 -8.36
C VAL A 40 42.79 3.34 -8.40
N VAL A 41 42.76 4.04 -9.53
CA VAL A 41 41.92 5.24 -9.71
C VAL A 41 40.43 4.89 -9.66
N GLY A 42 40.02 3.78 -10.28
CA GLY A 42 38.64 3.30 -10.26
C GLY A 42 38.16 2.98 -8.83
N VAL A 43 38.94 2.20 -8.08
CA VAL A 43 38.62 1.82 -6.69
C VAL A 43 38.74 3.02 -5.74
N GLY A 44 39.78 3.83 -5.89
CA GLY A 44 39.98 5.04 -5.08
C GLY A 44 38.84 6.04 -5.27
N GLY A 45 38.39 6.23 -6.51
CA GLY A 45 37.26 7.08 -6.87
C GLY A 45 35.94 6.59 -6.27
N THR A 46 35.63 5.29 -6.37
CA THR A 46 34.41 4.74 -5.77
C THR A 46 34.43 4.84 -4.24
N LYS A 47 35.57 4.52 -3.60
CA LYS A 47 35.72 4.64 -2.14
C LYS A 47 35.58 6.07 -1.64
N TRP A 48 36.09 7.05 -2.39
CA TRP A 48 35.93 8.46 -2.04
C TRP A 48 34.47 8.93 -2.16
N LEU A 49 33.76 8.51 -3.21
CA LEU A 49 32.32 8.79 -3.35
C LEU A 49 31.48 8.10 -2.27
N GLU A 50 31.80 6.85 -1.93
CA GLU A 50 31.18 6.12 -0.83
C GLU A 50 31.38 6.85 0.50
N ALA A 51 32.61 7.26 0.82
CA ALA A 51 32.92 8.00 2.04
C ALA A 51 32.15 9.32 2.13
N ARG A 52 32.04 10.08 1.02
CA ARG A 52 31.24 11.31 0.98
C ARG A 52 29.75 11.04 1.18
N ARG A 53 29.20 10.01 0.54
CA ARG A 53 27.79 9.62 0.71
C ARG A 53 27.51 9.19 2.13
N LEU A 54 28.40 8.42 2.74
CA LEU A 54 28.29 7.97 4.13
C LEU A 54 28.32 9.16 5.09
N ALA A 55 29.29 10.07 4.96
CA ALA A 55 29.37 11.27 5.80
C ALA A 55 28.12 12.17 5.66
N ALA A 56 27.60 12.32 4.43
CA ALA A 56 26.35 13.06 4.20
C ALA A 56 25.14 12.36 4.85
N ALA A 57 25.06 11.03 4.76
CA ALA A 57 24.03 10.22 5.41
C ALA A 57 24.10 10.29 6.94
N GLU A 58 25.30 10.24 7.53
CA GLU A 58 25.50 10.39 8.98
C GLU A 58 25.02 11.75 9.48
N LYS A 59 25.41 12.83 8.78
CA LYS A 59 24.95 14.19 9.11
C LYS A 59 23.43 14.33 8.99
N ALA A 60 22.86 13.80 7.91
CA ALA A 60 21.42 13.79 7.68
C ALA A 60 20.66 12.98 8.74
N GLY A 61 21.20 11.82 9.13
CA GLY A 61 20.65 10.98 10.19
C GLY A 61 20.64 11.65 11.55
N ALA A 62 21.74 12.32 11.92
CA ALA A 62 21.81 13.10 13.15
C ALA A 62 20.78 14.24 13.15
N ALA A 63 20.66 14.98 12.05
CA ALA A 63 19.68 16.05 11.91
C ALA A 63 18.23 15.54 11.98
N TYR A 64 17.94 14.43 11.31
CA TYR A 64 16.64 13.77 11.35
C TYR A 64 16.27 13.35 12.78
N GLN A 65 17.19 12.66 13.47
CA GLN A 65 16.96 12.19 14.83
C GLN A 65 16.71 13.35 15.81
N GLN A 66 17.47 14.44 15.68
CA GLN A 66 17.26 15.65 16.48
C GLN A 66 15.89 16.28 16.21
N ALA A 67 15.47 16.36 14.95
CA ALA A 67 14.17 16.91 14.59
C ALA A 67 13.02 16.04 15.11
N VAL A 68 13.12 14.70 15.01
CA VAL A 68 12.13 13.78 15.57
C VAL A 68 12.06 13.88 17.09
N ALA A 69 13.20 14.00 17.77
CA ALA A 69 13.23 14.23 19.22
C ALA A 69 12.61 15.58 19.62
N ALA A 70 12.80 16.63 18.80
CA ALA A 70 12.15 17.92 18.99
C ALA A 70 10.61 17.82 18.88
N LEU A 71 10.07 17.02 17.95
CA LEU A 71 8.63 16.73 17.90
C LEU A 71 8.13 16.08 19.19
N ALA A 72 8.88 15.11 19.74
CA ALA A 72 8.50 14.40 20.97
C ALA A 72 8.50 15.31 22.21
N THR A 73 9.26 16.40 22.19
CA THR A 73 9.36 17.39 23.28
C THR A 73 8.50 18.63 23.06
N GLY A 74 7.61 18.60 22.07
CA GLY A 74 6.65 19.68 21.79
C GLY A 74 7.22 20.86 20.99
N LYS A 75 8.49 20.80 20.56
CA LYS A 75 9.16 21.84 19.75
C LYS A 75 8.84 21.68 18.25
N SER A 76 7.56 21.72 17.93
CA SER A 76 7.06 21.33 16.60
C SER A 76 7.54 22.24 15.46
N GLU A 77 7.68 23.54 15.71
CA GLU A 77 8.14 24.50 14.68
C GLU A 77 9.61 24.29 14.31
N ASP A 78 10.49 24.14 15.30
CA ASP A 78 11.92 23.90 15.08
C ASP A 78 12.15 22.57 14.36
N ALA A 79 11.40 21.54 14.77
CA ALA A 79 11.41 20.25 14.10
C ALA A 79 10.94 20.37 12.64
N ALA A 80 9.85 21.10 12.37
CA ALA A 80 9.34 21.29 11.03
C ALA A 80 10.36 22.02 10.14
N LYS A 81 11.05 23.04 10.66
CA LYS A 81 12.14 23.73 9.92
C LYS A 81 13.28 22.77 9.57
N ALA A 82 13.74 21.98 10.54
CA ALA A 82 14.81 21.01 10.33
C ALA A 82 14.43 19.91 9.32
N LEU A 83 13.20 19.40 9.41
CA LEU A 83 12.69 18.38 8.48
C LEU A 83 12.49 18.95 7.07
N ASN A 84 12.02 20.20 6.93
CA ASN A 84 11.90 20.85 5.62
C ASN A 84 13.27 21.09 4.95
N ALA A 85 14.29 21.49 5.72
CA ALA A 85 15.64 21.59 5.19
C ALA A 85 16.16 20.21 4.73
N LEU A 86 15.87 19.17 5.51
CA LEU A 86 16.29 17.81 5.18
C LEU A 86 15.55 17.22 3.97
N SER A 87 14.27 17.54 3.77
CA SER A 87 13.53 17.11 2.58
C SER A 87 14.03 17.79 1.30
N ALA A 88 14.50 19.04 1.39
CA ALA A 88 15.03 19.79 0.24
C ALA A 88 16.46 19.38 -0.13
N ASP A 89 17.36 19.32 0.87
CA ASP A 89 18.82 19.23 0.64
C ASP A 89 19.45 17.90 1.10
N GLY A 90 18.65 17.01 1.72
CA GLY A 90 19.12 15.76 2.29
C GLY A 90 19.43 14.68 1.24
N PRO A 91 20.25 13.68 1.59
CA PRO A 91 20.35 12.44 0.81
C PRO A 91 18.97 11.81 0.63
N ALA A 92 18.69 11.27 -0.56
CA ALA A 92 17.34 10.84 -0.99
C ALA A 92 16.54 10.06 0.07
N GLY A 93 17.15 9.07 0.73
CA GLY A 93 16.47 8.28 1.76
C GLY A 93 16.03 9.12 2.98
N TYR A 94 16.89 10.01 3.47
CA TYR A 94 16.55 10.90 4.60
C TYR A 94 15.59 12.01 4.19
N ALA A 95 15.69 12.50 2.96
CA ALA A 95 14.73 13.46 2.42
C ALA A 95 13.31 12.87 2.42
N GLN A 96 13.14 11.65 1.92
CA GLN A 96 11.85 10.95 1.90
C GLN A 96 11.32 10.67 3.32
N LEU A 97 12.18 10.25 4.25
CA LEU A 97 11.79 10.07 5.65
C LEU A 97 11.35 11.39 6.29
N ALA A 98 12.02 12.50 5.99
CA ALA A 98 11.64 13.81 6.49
C ALA A 98 10.26 14.24 5.97
N GLU A 99 9.96 13.98 4.70
CA GLU A 99 8.65 14.24 4.11
C GLU A 99 7.54 13.41 4.76
N LEU A 100 7.78 12.12 4.97
CA LEU A 100 6.84 11.24 5.69
C LEU A 100 6.57 11.76 7.11
N GLN A 101 7.62 12.21 7.81
CA GLN A 101 7.49 12.77 9.15
C GLN A 101 6.71 14.10 9.17
N LEU A 102 6.91 14.96 8.17
CA LEU A 102 6.16 16.19 7.98
C LEU A 102 4.67 15.89 7.70
N ALA A 103 4.37 14.92 6.83
CA ALA A 103 3.00 14.50 6.54
C ALA A 103 2.30 13.92 7.79
N GLY A 104 3.00 13.06 8.55
CA GLY A 104 2.50 12.51 9.81
C GLY A 104 2.24 13.58 10.87
N THR A 105 3.11 14.59 10.95
CA THR A 105 2.91 15.75 11.83
C THR A 105 1.71 16.59 11.39
N ALA A 106 1.56 16.85 10.09
CA ALA A 106 0.41 17.57 9.56
C ALA A 106 -0.92 16.88 9.90
N LEU A 107 -1.00 15.54 9.81
CA LEU A 107 -2.18 14.79 10.28
C LEU A 107 -2.47 15.00 11.76
N LYS A 108 -1.44 14.88 12.61
CA LYS A 108 -1.60 15.05 14.06
C LYS A 108 -2.01 16.48 14.44
N SER A 109 -1.60 17.47 13.65
CA SER A 109 -1.99 18.87 13.82
C SER A 109 -3.34 19.23 13.20
N GLY A 110 -4.11 18.25 12.71
CA GLY A 110 -5.45 18.49 12.14
C GLY A 110 -5.45 19.04 10.72
N ASN A 111 -4.35 18.89 9.98
CA ASN A 111 -4.19 19.36 8.59
C ASN A 111 -4.11 18.18 7.59
N PRO A 112 -5.19 17.40 7.40
CA PRO A 112 -5.17 16.23 6.52
C PRO A 112 -4.97 16.58 5.04
N ALA A 113 -5.39 17.75 4.59
CA ALA A 113 -5.19 18.21 3.21
C ALA A 113 -3.70 18.38 2.88
N GLU A 114 -2.91 18.95 3.80
CA GLU A 114 -1.48 19.12 3.61
C GLU A 114 -0.75 17.77 3.65
N ALA A 115 -1.13 16.91 4.60
CA ALA A 115 -0.59 15.55 4.67
C ALA A 115 -0.87 14.75 3.40
N LEU A 116 -2.10 14.83 2.88
CA LEU A 116 -2.50 14.16 1.64
C LEU A 116 -1.61 14.61 0.47
N LYS A 117 -1.40 15.92 0.31
CA LYS A 117 -0.53 16.47 -0.74
C LYS A 117 0.88 15.91 -0.67
N ILE A 118 1.46 15.81 0.54
CA ILE A 118 2.80 15.25 0.73
C ILE A 118 2.82 13.76 0.38
N TYR A 119 1.87 12.97 0.89
CA TYR A 119 1.80 11.54 0.61
C TYR A 119 1.53 11.22 -0.86
N GLU A 120 0.67 11.98 -1.55
CA GLU A 120 0.42 11.80 -2.98
C GLU A 120 1.66 12.11 -3.83
N ARG A 121 2.40 13.15 -3.48
CA ARG A 121 3.68 13.47 -4.13
C ARG A 121 4.67 12.32 -3.95
N LEU A 122 4.87 11.85 -2.72
CA LEU A 122 5.82 10.77 -2.44
C LEU A 122 5.38 9.43 -3.06
N GLY A 123 4.07 9.14 -3.08
CA GLY A 123 3.52 7.94 -3.68
C GLY A 123 3.58 7.92 -5.21
N SER A 124 3.74 9.06 -5.86
CA SER A 124 3.85 9.18 -7.34
C SER A 124 5.28 9.42 -7.83
N ASP A 125 6.20 9.76 -6.94
CA ASP A 125 7.61 9.98 -7.27
C ASP A 125 8.35 8.67 -7.56
N ARG A 126 8.71 8.47 -8.83
CA ARG A 126 9.43 7.28 -9.31
C ARG A 126 10.87 7.19 -8.80
N SER A 127 11.45 8.29 -8.32
CA SER A 127 12.79 8.30 -7.72
C SER A 127 12.79 7.85 -6.26
N SER A 128 11.59 7.74 -5.65
CA SER A 128 11.45 7.30 -4.27
C SER A 128 11.63 5.80 -4.08
N ASP A 129 12.01 5.38 -2.88
CA ASP A 129 12.07 3.95 -2.56
C ASP A 129 10.69 3.31 -2.68
N ARG A 130 10.58 2.12 -3.31
CA ARG A 130 9.29 1.47 -3.57
C ARG A 130 8.51 1.15 -2.28
N LEU A 131 9.21 0.81 -1.20
CA LEU A 131 8.58 0.54 0.08
C LEU A 131 7.93 1.81 0.64
N LEU A 132 8.65 2.94 0.58
CA LEU A 132 8.16 4.24 1.04
C LEU A 132 7.05 4.79 0.14
N GLN A 133 7.15 4.63 -1.19
CA GLN A 133 6.06 4.95 -2.11
C GLN A 133 4.77 4.20 -1.75
N GLY A 134 4.88 2.89 -1.49
CA GLY A 134 3.73 2.07 -1.11
C GLY A 134 3.10 2.50 0.22
N PHE A 135 3.93 2.83 1.21
CA PHE A 135 3.46 3.40 2.48
C PHE A 135 2.73 4.73 2.26
N ALA A 136 3.29 5.64 1.44
CA ALA A 136 2.69 6.94 1.15
C ALA A 136 1.35 6.79 0.44
N LYS A 137 1.25 5.92 -0.58
CA LYS A 137 -0.01 5.57 -1.25
C LYS A 137 -1.06 5.05 -0.26
N LEU A 138 -0.66 4.19 0.67
CA LEU A 138 -1.54 3.64 1.71
C LEU A 138 -2.06 4.74 2.66
N GLN A 139 -1.18 5.65 3.11
CA GLN A 139 -1.58 6.79 3.96
C GLN A 139 -2.50 7.76 3.21
N ALA A 140 -2.21 8.09 1.96
CA ALA A 140 -3.07 8.91 1.11
C ALA A 140 -4.47 8.29 0.95
N ALA A 141 -4.54 6.99 0.67
CA ALA A 141 -5.81 6.26 0.58
C ALA A 141 -6.57 6.26 1.92
N SER A 142 -5.87 6.09 3.04
CA SER A 142 -6.47 6.16 4.38
C SER A 142 -7.10 7.54 4.65
N ILE A 143 -6.41 8.63 4.32
CA ILE A 143 -6.94 9.99 4.45
C ILE A 143 -8.19 10.18 3.56
N ARG A 144 -8.15 9.65 2.34
CA ARG A 144 -9.26 9.73 1.38
C ARG A 144 -10.47 8.88 1.75
N MET A 145 -10.34 7.90 2.64
CA MET A 145 -11.43 6.97 3.02
C MET A 145 -12.75 7.66 3.37
N ALA A 146 -12.68 8.83 4.03
CA ALA A 146 -13.86 9.60 4.44
C ALA A 146 -14.68 10.09 3.23
N ASP A 147 -14.01 10.54 2.17
CA ASP A 147 -14.64 11.27 1.06
C ASP A 147 -14.69 10.48 -0.24
N ALA A 148 -13.73 9.58 -0.46
CA ALA A 148 -13.64 8.79 -1.68
C ALA A 148 -14.79 7.80 -1.78
N ASP A 149 -15.26 7.60 -3.01
CA ASP A 149 -16.14 6.48 -3.35
C ASP A 149 -15.33 5.18 -3.49
N PHE A 150 -16.04 4.06 -3.61
CA PHE A 150 -15.39 2.75 -3.71
C PHE A 150 -14.52 2.62 -4.96
N THR A 151 -14.91 3.22 -6.08
CA THR A 151 -14.17 3.13 -7.35
C THR A 151 -12.85 3.91 -7.24
N GLU A 152 -12.87 5.10 -6.65
CA GLU A 152 -11.67 5.86 -6.35
C GLU A 152 -10.73 5.07 -5.42
N MET A 153 -11.28 4.45 -4.36
CA MET A 153 -10.48 3.61 -3.44
C MET A 153 -9.87 2.40 -4.14
N GLN A 154 -10.61 1.74 -5.04
CA GLN A 154 -10.07 0.67 -5.89
C GLN A 154 -8.88 1.16 -6.73
N ASN A 155 -9.04 2.31 -7.40
CA ASN A 155 -8.00 2.88 -8.24
C ASN A 155 -6.75 3.28 -7.45
N ARG A 156 -6.92 3.79 -6.22
CA ARG A 156 -5.79 4.17 -5.35
C ARG A 156 -5.02 2.97 -4.81
N LEU A 157 -5.69 1.84 -4.60
CA LEU A 157 -5.13 0.65 -3.94
C LEU A 157 -4.72 -0.46 -4.91
N ASN A 158 -5.02 -0.34 -6.21
CA ASN A 158 -4.80 -1.37 -7.22
C ASN A 158 -3.35 -1.91 -7.24
N ASP A 159 -2.37 -1.01 -7.19
CA ASP A 159 -0.93 -1.33 -7.22
C ASP A 159 -0.46 -1.96 -5.90
N LEU A 160 -1.21 -1.77 -4.81
CA LEU A 160 -0.84 -2.24 -3.48
C LEU A 160 -1.46 -3.59 -3.15
N ILE A 161 -2.57 -3.98 -3.77
CA ILE A 161 -3.26 -5.27 -3.52
C ILE A 161 -2.71 -6.43 -4.35
N VAL A 162 -1.67 -6.19 -5.15
CA VAL A 162 -0.96 -7.25 -5.90
C VAL A 162 -0.16 -8.17 -4.98
N ALA A 163 0.08 -9.41 -5.42
CA ALA A 163 0.74 -10.44 -4.61
C ALA A 163 2.14 -10.04 -4.09
N GLU A 164 2.91 -9.32 -4.90
CA GLU A 164 4.28 -8.91 -4.60
C GLU A 164 4.38 -7.71 -3.64
N SER A 165 3.27 -7.03 -3.36
CA SER A 165 3.28 -5.83 -2.55
C SER A 165 3.42 -6.17 -1.06
N PRO A 166 4.39 -5.60 -0.33
CA PRO A 166 4.48 -5.76 1.13
C PRO A 166 3.30 -5.10 1.85
N TRP A 167 2.55 -4.23 1.16
CA TRP A 167 1.40 -3.51 1.70
C TRP A 167 0.07 -4.20 1.40
N ARG A 168 0.08 -5.38 0.76
CA ARG A 168 -1.12 -6.08 0.27
C ARG A 168 -2.21 -6.25 1.30
N ALA A 169 -1.88 -6.80 2.46
CA ALA A 169 -2.84 -7.01 3.54
C ALA A 169 -3.48 -5.69 4.01
N ASN A 170 -2.67 -4.63 4.20
CA ASN A 170 -3.16 -3.32 4.62
C ASN A 170 -4.05 -2.67 3.55
N ALA A 171 -3.67 -2.78 2.28
CA ALA A 171 -4.44 -2.26 1.16
C ALA A 171 -5.75 -3.04 0.97
N GLY A 172 -5.72 -4.36 1.12
CA GLY A 172 -6.91 -5.21 1.07
C GLY A 172 -7.89 -4.89 2.20
N GLU A 173 -7.38 -4.58 3.39
CA GLU A 173 -8.19 -4.15 4.52
C GLU A 173 -8.88 -2.81 4.24
N LEU A 174 -8.14 -1.80 3.77
CA LEU A 174 -8.73 -0.51 3.37
C LEU A 174 -9.76 -0.69 2.24
N LEU A 175 -9.49 -1.56 1.27
CA LEU A 175 -10.44 -1.84 0.19
C LEU A 175 -11.72 -2.47 0.73
N GLY A 176 -11.63 -3.41 1.67
CA GLY A 176 -12.79 -4.01 2.32
C GLY A 176 -13.60 -2.99 3.14
N LEU A 177 -12.93 -2.09 3.86
CA LEU A 177 -13.58 -0.98 4.55
C LEU A 177 -14.32 -0.05 3.59
N ALA A 178 -13.71 0.30 2.46
CA ALA A 178 -14.34 1.11 1.43
C ALA A 178 -15.58 0.43 0.84
N ALA A 179 -15.50 -0.89 0.59
CA ALA A 179 -16.65 -1.68 0.13
C ALA A 179 -17.79 -1.68 1.16
N MET A 180 -17.45 -1.86 2.44
CA MET A 180 -18.41 -1.85 3.54
C MET A 180 -19.12 -0.48 3.65
N LYS A 181 -18.37 0.63 3.57
CA LYS A 181 -18.93 1.99 3.53
C LYS A 181 -19.86 2.19 2.34
N ALA A 182 -19.53 1.62 1.18
CA ALA A 182 -20.35 1.69 -0.03
C ALA A 182 -21.54 0.70 -0.03
N GLY A 183 -21.76 -0.07 1.04
CA GLY A 183 -22.82 -1.08 1.13
C GLY A 183 -22.59 -2.31 0.26
N LYS A 184 -21.39 -2.47 -0.31
CA LYS A 184 -21.00 -3.61 -1.16
C LYS A 184 -20.52 -4.77 -0.30
N THR A 185 -21.46 -5.40 0.39
CA THR A 185 -21.18 -6.42 1.40
C THR A 185 -20.38 -7.61 0.87
N ASP A 186 -20.68 -8.10 -0.34
CA ASP A 186 -19.93 -9.22 -0.94
C ASP A 186 -18.48 -8.83 -1.26
N ASP A 187 -18.25 -7.62 -1.75
CA ASP A 187 -16.91 -7.12 -2.04
C ASP A 187 -16.11 -6.92 -0.75
N ALA A 188 -16.75 -6.41 0.30
CA ALA A 188 -16.15 -6.26 1.62
C ALA A 188 -15.74 -7.62 2.19
N ARG A 189 -16.64 -8.61 2.15
CA ARG A 189 -16.37 -9.98 2.60
C ARG A 189 -15.18 -10.58 1.85
N LYS A 190 -15.19 -10.55 0.53
CA LYS A 190 -14.10 -11.09 -0.31
C LYS A 190 -12.76 -10.43 0.00
N ALA A 191 -12.74 -9.11 0.22
CA ALA A 191 -11.53 -8.38 0.57
C ALA A 191 -10.99 -8.82 1.94
N PHE A 192 -11.85 -8.87 2.96
CA PHE A 192 -11.45 -9.28 4.31
C PHE A 192 -11.04 -10.75 4.41
N GLU A 193 -11.75 -11.66 3.74
CA GLU A 193 -11.36 -13.08 3.65
C GLU A 193 -9.99 -13.25 3.00
N ARG A 194 -9.72 -12.49 1.92
CA ARG A 194 -8.39 -12.50 1.29
C ARG A 194 -7.31 -12.07 2.27
N VAL A 195 -7.53 -10.98 3.02
CA VAL A 195 -6.58 -10.46 4.03
C VAL A 195 -6.34 -11.48 5.16
N MET A 196 -7.39 -12.13 5.66
CA MET A 196 -7.25 -13.14 6.71
C MET A 196 -6.58 -14.43 6.22
N GLY A 197 -6.64 -14.71 4.91
CA GLY A 197 -5.97 -15.85 4.27
C GLY A 197 -4.51 -15.60 3.86
N GLU A 198 -3.98 -14.39 4.05
CA GLU A 198 -2.60 -14.09 3.65
C GLU A 198 -1.58 -14.63 4.66
N ARG A 199 -0.61 -15.41 4.18
CA ARG A 199 0.43 -16.01 5.04
C ARG A 199 1.32 -14.98 5.75
N ASN A 200 1.59 -13.86 5.10
CA ASN A 200 2.54 -12.85 5.56
C ASN A 200 1.85 -11.58 6.10
N ALA A 201 0.53 -11.61 6.32
CA ALA A 201 -0.16 -10.46 6.89
C ALA A 201 0.29 -10.23 8.35
N PRO A 202 0.58 -8.99 8.76
CA PRO A 202 0.83 -8.67 10.16
C PRO A 202 -0.37 -9.06 11.03
N GLN A 203 -0.11 -9.62 12.22
CA GLN A 203 -1.19 -10.09 13.11
C GLN A 203 -2.18 -8.98 13.47
N SER A 204 -1.68 -7.75 13.69
CA SER A 204 -2.55 -6.59 13.96
C SER A 204 -3.51 -6.26 12.82
N VAL A 205 -3.11 -6.49 11.57
CA VAL A 205 -3.97 -6.30 10.38
C VAL A 205 -5.04 -7.39 10.33
N ILE A 206 -4.66 -8.65 10.61
CA ILE A 206 -5.60 -9.78 10.65
C ILE A 206 -6.64 -9.57 11.76
N GLU A 207 -6.21 -9.18 12.96
CA GLU A 207 -7.08 -8.92 14.10
C GLU A 207 -8.10 -7.82 13.79
N ARG A 208 -7.63 -6.68 13.27
CA ARG A 208 -8.49 -5.56 12.91
C ARG A 208 -9.46 -5.92 11.76
N THR A 209 -8.97 -6.66 10.76
CA THR A 209 -9.81 -7.20 9.69
C THR A 209 -10.90 -8.13 10.22
N ARG A 210 -10.59 -8.99 11.20
CA ARG A 210 -11.57 -9.87 11.84
C ARG A 210 -12.66 -9.06 12.56
N THR A 211 -12.29 -7.97 13.24
CA THR A 211 -13.26 -7.04 13.84
C THR A 211 -14.17 -6.43 12.78
N PHE A 212 -13.62 -5.98 11.65
CA PHE A 212 -14.44 -5.43 10.56
C PHE A 212 -15.35 -6.47 9.93
N MET A 213 -14.89 -7.70 9.73
CA MET A 213 -15.71 -8.81 9.27
C MET A 213 -16.86 -9.10 10.24
N GLY A 214 -16.60 -9.09 11.56
CA GLY A 214 -17.64 -9.24 12.58
C GLY A 214 -18.71 -8.16 12.50
N ASN A 215 -18.29 -6.90 12.32
CA ASN A 215 -19.21 -5.77 12.15
C ASN A 215 -20.02 -5.88 10.86
N LEU A 216 -19.42 -6.37 9.77
CA LEU A 216 -20.10 -6.62 8.51
C LEU A 216 -21.22 -7.66 8.68
N ILE A 217 -20.91 -8.78 9.33
CA ILE A 217 -21.88 -9.86 9.60
C ILE A 217 -22.99 -9.39 10.53
N ALA A 218 -22.65 -8.67 11.59
CA ALA A 218 -23.65 -8.08 12.50
C ALA A 218 -24.58 -7.11 11.76
N GLY A 219 -24.03 -6.28 10.87
CA GLY A 219 -24.80 -5.37 10.02
C GLY A 219 -25.71 -6.09 9.03
N GLU A 220 -25.32 -7.25 8.50
CA GLU A 220 -26.20 -8.09 7.67
C GLU A 220 -27.36 -8.68 8.47
N LEU A 221 -27.09 -9.18 9.67
CA LEU A 221 -28.09 -9.78 10.55
C LEU A 221 -29.10 -8.75 11.08
N ALA A 222 -28.68 -7.49 11.25
CA ALA A 222 -29.55 -6.40 11.70
C ALA A 222 -30.47 -5.84 10.60
N LYS A 223 -30.20 -6.11 9.31
CA LYS A 223 -31.10 -5.72 8.23
C LYS A 223 -32.37 -6.59 8.31
N PRO A 224 -33.57 -6.00 8.40
CA PRO A 224 -34.80 -6.79 8.44
C PRO A 224 -34.87 -7.64 7.17
N LYS A 225 -34.93 -8.96 7.36
CA LYS A 225 -35.15 -9.92 6.27
C LYS A 225 -36.41 -9.45 5.51
N PRO A 226 -36.36 -9.23 4.18
CA PRO A 226 -37.58 -9.06 3.41
C PRO A 226 -38.51 -10.20 3.78
N ALA A 227 -39.76 -9.90 4.15
CA ALA A 227 -40.73 -10.89 4.56
C ALA A 227 -40.93 -11.90 3.42
N GLU A 228 -40.16 -12.97 3.42
CA GLU A 228 -40.38 -14.15 2.62
C GLU A 228 -41.66 -14.80 3.14
N GLY A 229 -42.75 -14.53 2.43
CA GLY A 229 -43.97 -15.33 2.46
C GLY A 229 -44.76 -15.27 3.76
N SER A 230 -45.54 -14.21 3.94
CA SER A 230 -46.84 -14.37 4.59
C SER A 230 -47.68 -15.31 3.70
N GLN A 231 -47.55 -16.61 3.91
CA GLN A 231 -48.60 -17.54 3.54
C GLN A 231 -49.82 -17.14 4.36
N THR A 232 -50.73 -16.40 3.71
CA THR A 232 -52.10 -16.22 4.20
C THR A 232 -52.72 -17.60 4.31
N LYS A 233 -52.73 -18.13 5.53
CA LYS A 233 -53.49 -19.33 5.89
C LYS A 233 -54.97 -18.97 5.72
N ALA A 234 -55.57 -19.43 4.64
CA ALA A 234 -57.02 -19.32 4.42
C ALA A 234 -57.77 -20.01 5.58
N PRO A 235 -58.82 -19.40 6.15
CA PRO A 235 -59.62 -20.05 7.18
C PRO A 235 -60.39 -21.27 6.63
N PRO A 236 -60.70 -22.27 7.46
CA PRO A 236 -61.38 -23.47 7.02
C PRO A 236 -62.86 -23.19 6.71
N ASP A 237 -63.31 -23.64 5.55
CA ASP A 237 -64.72 -23.71 5.16
C ASP A 237 -65.49 -24.60 6.15
N LYS A 238 -66.45 -23.99 6.86
CA LYS A 238 -67.56 -24.68 7.50
C LYS A 238 -68.79 -23.81 7.34
N SER A 239 -69.70 -24.18 6.43
CA SER A 239 -71.16 -24.06 6.58
C SER A 239 -71.87 -24.58 5.31
N ALA A 240 -72.18 -25.87 5.28
CA ALA A 240 -73.48 -26.38 4.82
C ALA A 240 -74.27 -26.64 6.12
N ASP A 241 -75.57 -26.38 6.29
CA ASP A 241 -76.66 -26.71 5.39
C ASP A 241 -77.97 -26.05 5.91
N LEU A 242 -78.78 -25.52 4.97
CA LEU A 242 -80.27 -25.31 4.98
C LEU A 242 -80.97 -24.30 5.94
N PRO A 243 -82.20 -23.81 5.62
CA PRO A 243 -82.95 -23.81 4.33
C PRO A 243 -83.58 -22.44 3.93
N LYS A 244 -83.92 -22.29 2.64
CA LYS A 244 -84.96 -21.38 2.07
C LYS A 244 -86.34 -22.08 2.18
N PRO A 245 -87.53 -21.47 1.95
CA PRO A 245 -87.83 -20.16 1.34
C PRO A 245 -89.00 -19.37 1.99
N GLU A 246 -89.22 -18.11 1.60
CA GLU A 246 -90.57 -17.62 1.21
C GLU A 246 -90.54 -16.21 0.60
N VAL A 247 -91.27 -16.07 -0.51
CA VAL A 247 -91.71 -14.85 -1.22
C VAL A 247 -93.24 -14.98 -1.18
N PRO A 248 -94.07 -13.94 -0.90
CA PRO A 248 -94.30 -12.79 -1.81
C PRO A 248 -94.66 -11.49 -1.04
N LYS A 249 -94.86 -10.29 -1.61
CA LYS A 249 -95.71 -9.93 -2.76
C LYS A 249 -95.57 -8.43 -3.07
N ALA A 250 -95.69 -8.14 -4.36
CA ALA A 250 -96.04 -6.90 -5.07
C ALA A 250 -96.57 -5.68 -4.29
N ALA A 251 -96.16 -4.49 -4.76
CA ALA A 251 -96.99 -3.39 -5.29
C ALA A 251 -96.13 -2.10 -5.32
N ASP A 252 -95.72 -1.65 -6.50
CA ASP A 252 -96.33 -0.50 -7.22
C ASP A 252 -95.76 0.86 -6.79
N THR A 253 -94.98 1.48 -7.68
CA THR A 253 -95.30 2.74 -8.38
C THR A 253 -94.04 3.45 -8.89
N LYS A 254 -93.90 3.48 -10.22
CA LYS A 254 -93.31 4.59 -11.01
C LYS A 254 -94.25 5.82 -10.89
N PRO A 255 -93.99 7.02 -11.42
CA PRO A 255 -92.78 7.54 -12.10
C PRO A 255 -92.41 9.00 -11.73
N THR A 256 -91.17 9.45 -12.02
CA THR A 256 -90.93 10.76 -12.66
C THR A 256 -89.44 10.97 -13.02
N GLU A 257 -89.16 10.91 -14.32
CA GLU A 257 -88.20 11.78 -15.04
C GLU A 257 -89.00 13.04 -15.50
N PRO A 258 -88.45 14.10 -16.15
CA PRO A 258 -87.07 14.37 -16.59
C PRO A 258 -86.60 15.84 -16.42
N ALA A 259 -85.32 16.12 -16.76
CA ALA A 259 -84.79 17.36 -17.38
C ALA A 259 -83.25 17.31 -17.40
N LYS A 260 -82.59 16.82 -18.45
CA LYS A 260 -82.17 17.48 -19.70
C LYS A 260 -81.32 18.76 -19.52
N LYS A 261 -80.02 18.60 -19.82
CA LYS A 261 -79.04 19.65 -20.15
C LYS A 261 -79.42 20.37 -21.45
N GLN A 262 -79.50 21.70 -21.39
CA GLN A 262 -78.72 22.61 -22.22
C GLN A 262 -78.12 23.66 -21.28
#